data_AF-A0A2W2K2L1-F1
#
_entry.id   AF-A0A2W2K2L1-F1
#
_cell.length_a   1.000
_cell.length_b   1.000
_cell.length_c   1.000
_cell.angle_alpha   90.00
_cell.angle_beta   90.00
_cell.angle_gamma   90.00
#
_symmetry.space_group_name_H-M   'P 1'
#
loop_
_entity.id
_entity.type
_entity.pdbx_description
1 polymer ?
#
loop_
_entity_poly.entity_id
_entity_poly.type
_entity_poly.pdbx_seq_one_letter_code
_entity_poly.pdbx_strand_id
1 'polypeptide(L)'
;GVEQLRWSGGPAGPPQLLYADDVDNAHVVIFYDGLRIARYAEPKGSTAEVALDFARVDGATGAEATAVVLGRSDGNVRYLTAPWVTGAAERDLLRPDSEATDLGLKDGVARPLAGPARKSGPCTSWNALQLTDDSGTYLLSDLGELVPARLTTGSPTDPQEAADESGRRAWAPFACSLGAVRAQGVRSVNAWQYAGQPLPDDSGTAEWVCTRAETWRGTGPRVLAQFRTPGGKYGAPVARAEDVSACGARDPHVLAGVLWKSEAGTWYLLAAGTEDTASISATGGVRATSEGHLLAVPTRQGASADLTGTLNDGTTIGVLRQQ
;
A
#
# COMPACT_ATOMS: atom_id res chain seq x y z
N GLY A 1 -1.25 22.10 14.25
CA GLY A 1 -0.60 23.02 13.29
C GLY A 1 -0.97 22.53 11.91
N VAL A 2 -1.94 23.19 11.29
CA VAL A 2 -2.43 22.82 9.97
C VAL A 2 -1.41 23.32 8.96
N GLU A 3 -0.65 22.41 8.37
CA GLU A 3 0.09 22.70 7.16
C GLU A 3 -0.96 22.92 6.08
N GLN A 4 -1.30 24.19 5.83
CA GLN A 4 -2.08 24.59 4.68
C GLN A 4 -1.31 24.13 3.45
N LEU A 5 -1.74 23.01 2.86
CA LEU A 5 -1.47 22.73 1.47
C LEU A 5 -2.02 23.91 0.67
N ARG A 6 -1.13 24.87 0.35
CA ARG A 6 -1.43 25.97 -0.55
C ARG A 6 -1.58 25.40 -1.94
N TRP A 7 -2.79 24.93 -2.26
CA TRP A 7 -3.18 24.64 -3.63
C TRP A 7 -3.32 25.99 -4.36
N SER A 8 -2.29 26.41 -5.07
CA SER A 8 -2.33 27.61 -5.90
C SER A 8 -3.12 27.34 -7.18
N GLY A 9 -4.31 27.92 -7.33
CA GLY A 9 -5.09 27.93 -8.57
C GLY A 9 -6.58 27.61 -8.40
N GLY A 10 -7.43 28.28 -9.18
CA GLY A 10 -8.88 28.03 -9.24
C GLY A 10 -9.24 26.65 -9.83
N PRO A 11 -10.54 26.28 -9.89
CA PRO A 11 -11.01 25.04 -10.51
C PRO A 11 -10.39 24.81 -11.90
N ALA A 12 -9.98 23.58 -12.20
CA ALA A 12 -9.38 23.24 -13.49
C ALA A 12 -10.40 23.32 -14.64
N GLY A 13 -11.68 23.10 -14.32
CA GLY A 13 -12.83 23.29 -15.18
C GLY A 13 -14.08 23.64 -14.37
N PRO A 14 -15.25 23.77 -15.02
CA PRO A 14 -16.52 23.96 -14.33
C PRO A 14 -16.79 22.81 -13.34
N PRO A 15 -17.01 23.11 -12.05
CA PRO A 15 -17.22 22.06 -11.05
C PRO A 15 -18.53 21.31 -11.33
N GLN A 16 -18.44 19.99 -11.39
CA GLN A 16 -19.55 19.07 -11.54
C GLN A 16 -19.98 18.58 -10.15
N LEU A 17 -21.27 18.72 -9.84
CA LEU A 17 -21.85 18.15 -8.63
C LEU A 17 -21.91 16.62 -8.78
N LEU A 18 -21.23 15.90 -7.90
CA LEU A 18 -21.29 14.43 -7.85
C LEU A 18 -22.30 13.93 -6.81
N TYR A 19 -22.45 14.66 -5.70
CA TYR A 19 -23.32 14.26 -4.60
C TYR A 19 -23.69 15.45 -3.73
N ALA A 20 -24.94 15.49 -3.26
CA ALA A 20 -25.43 16.44 -2.26
C ALA A 20 -26.57 15.79 -1.48
N ASP A 21 -26.27 15.31 -0.27
CA ASP A 21 -27.26 14.74 0.63
C ASP A 21 -26.72 14.64 2.06
N ASP A 22 -27.56 14.14 2.93
CA ASP A 22 -27.29 13.82 4.31
C ASP A 22 -26.53 12.50 4.47
N VAL A 23 -25.40 12.56 5.18
CA VAL A 23 -24.58 11.38 5.50
C VAL A 23 -24.33 11.37 6.99
N ASP A 24 -24.88 10.35 7.67
CA ASP A 24 -24.95 10.30 9.13
C ASP A 24 -25.47 11.63 9.71
N ASN A 25 -24.67 12.30 10.54
CA ASN A 25 -25.00 13.56 11.20
C ASN A 25 -24.44 14.80 10.47
N ALA A 26 -24.16 14.72 9.17
CA ALA A 26 -23.65 15.84 8.38
C ALA A 26 -24.39 16.03 7.05
N HIS A 27 -24.48 17.29 6.59
CA HIS A 27 -24.80 17.61 5.20
C HIS A 27 -23.50 17.52 4.39
N VAL A 28 -23.47 16.73 3.31
CA VAL A 28 -22.25 16.48 2.53
C VAL A 28 -22.47 16.84 1.07
N VAL A 29 -21.51 17.57 0.50
CA VAL A 29 -21.48 17.92 -0.92
C VAL A 29 -20.13 17.54 -1.52
N ILE A 30 -20.16 16.86 -2.66
CA ILE A 30 -18.97 16.46 -3.42
C ILE A 30 -19.00 17.13 -4.80
N PHE A 31 -17.91 17.80 -5.15
CA PHE A 31 -17.67 18.35 -6.48
C PHE A 31 -16.44 17.73 -7.14
N TYR A 32 -16.46 17.65 -8.46
CA TYR A 32 -15.31 17.28 -9.29
C TYR A 32 -15.05 18.35 -10.34
N ASP A 33 -13.82 18.82 -10.46
CA ASP A 33 -13.46 19.91 -11.40
C ASP A 33 -12.70 19.45 -12.65
N GLY A 34 -12.58 18.13 -12.87
CA GLY A 34 -11.79 17.54 -13.95
C GLY A 34 -10.39 17.07 -13.55
N LEU A 35 -9.86 17.50 -12.40
CA LEU A 35 -8.57 17.05 -11.85
C LEU A 35 -8.62 16.74 -10.35
N ARG A 36 -9.62 17.29 -9.64
CA ARG A 36 -9.72 17.27 -8.19
C ARG A 36 -11.14 17.02 -7.73
N ILE A 37 -11.23 16.36 -6.60
CA ILE A 37 -12.45 16.29 -5.79
C ILE A 37 -12.37 17.31 -4.68
N ALA A 38 -13.46 18.03 -4.47
CA ALA A 38 -13.69 18.84 -3.28
C ALA A 38 -14.85 18.24 -2.48
N ARG A 39 -14.65 18.03 -1.19
CA ARG A 39 -15.68 17.57 -0.26
C ARG A 39 -15.95 18.67 0.75
N TYR A 40 -17.21 19.09 0.83
CA TYR A 40 -17.72 19.92 1.88
C TYR A 40 -18.58 19.07 2.82
N ALA A 41 -18.39 19.21 4.13
CA ALA A 41 -19.25 18.57 5.11
C ALA A 41 -19.49 19.47 6.33
N GLU A 42 -20.76 19.74 6.62
CA GLU A 42 -21.17 20.51 7.80
C GLU A 42 -22.02 19.65 8.75
N PRO A 43 -21.78 19.69 10.07
CA PRO A 43 -22.58 18.96 11.04
C PRO A 43 -24.03 19.47 11.10
N LYS A 44 -24.99 18.55 11.20
CA LYS A 44 -26.41 18.87 11.37
C LYS A 44 -26.67 19.46 12.76
N GLY A 45 -27.35 20.60 12.80
CA GLY A 45 -27.84 21.20 14.06
C GLY A 45 -26.74 21.62 15.04
N SER A 46 -25.50 21.77 14.59
CA SER A 46 -24.35 22.17 15.39
C SER A 46 -23.52 23.21 14.65
N THR A 47 -22.92 24.14 15.40
CA THR A 47 -21.94 25.10 14.86
C THR A 47 -20.50 24.54 14.92
N ALA A 48 -20.36 23.22 15.06
CA ALA A 48 -19.07 22.55 15.02
C ALA A 48 -18.38 22.79 13.68
N GLU A 49 -17.05 22.60 13.66
CA GLU A 49 -16.21 22.96 12.53
C GLU A 49 -16.65 22.26 11.24
N VAL A 50 -16.79 23.05 10.18
CA VAL A 50 -17.08 22.58 8.83
C VAL A 50 -15.81 22.01 8.22
N ALA A 51 -15.91 20.83 7.62
CA ALA A 51 -14.81 20.23 6.88
C ALA A 51 -14.85 20.65 5.41
N LEU A 52 -13.71 21.12 4.90
CA LEU A 52 -13.48 21.34 3.48
C LEU A 52 -12.19 20.63 3.06
N ASP A 53 -12.34 19.52 2.36
CA ASP A 53 -11.26 18.64 1.96
C ASP A 53 -11.05 18.69 0.44
N PHE A 54 -9.79 18.57 0.01
CA PHE A 54 -9.43 18.48 -1.40
C PHE A 54 -8.57 17.25 -1.66
N ALA A 55 -8.87 16.52 -2.73
CA ALA A 55 -8.04 15.43 -3.20
C ALA A 55 -7.77 15.55 -4.69
N ARG A 56 -6.54 15.23 -5.06
CA ARG A 56 -6.16 15.08 -6.45
C ARG A 56 -6.63 13.73 -6.97
N VAL A 57 -7.11 13.72 -8.20
CA VAL A 57 -7.55 12.52 -8.93
C VAL A 57 -7.15 12.64 -10.40
N ASP A 58 -6.00 13.27 -10.66
CA ASP A 58 -5.51 13.51 -12.02
C ASP A 58 -5.42 12.19 -12.79
N GLY A 59 -6.17 12.07 -13.89
CA GLY A 59 -6.16 10.88 -14.73
C GLY A 59 -6.78 9.62 -14.09
N ALA A 60 -7.56 9.76 -13.02
CA ALA A 60 -8.28 8.64 -12.42
C ALA A 60 -9.18 7.95 -13.45
N THR A 61 -8.99 6.64 -13.63
CA THR A 61 -9.77 5.82 -14.54
C THR A 61 -9.99 4.43 -13.96
N GLY A 62 -11.00 3.71 -14.47
CA GLY A 62 -11.32 2.34 -14.03
C GLY A 62 -11.40 2.25 -12.51
N ALA A 63 -10.68 1.29 -11.94
CA ALA A 63 -10.58 1.03 -10.50
C ALA A 63 -10.25 2.25 -9.63
N GLU A 64 -9.44 3.20 -10.13
CA GLU A 64 -9.04 4.40 -9.37
C GLU A 64 -10.15 5.47 -9.31
N ALA A 65 -11.18 5.35 -10.15
CA ALA A 65 -12.32 6.27 -10.24
C ALA A 65 -13.62 5.68 -9.65
N THR A 66 -13.55 4.60 -8.87
CA THR A 66 -14.72 3.82 -8.45
C THR A 66 -15.37 4.28 -7.15
N ALA A 67 -14.68 5.03 -6.28
CA ALA A 67 -15.26 5.47 -5.01
C ALA A 67 -14.60 6.73 -4.42
N VAL A 68 -15.40 7.47 -3.65
CA VAL A 68 -14.99 8.65 -2.89
C VAL A 68 -15.58 8.59 -1.48
N VAL A 69 -14.86 9.10 -0.49
CA VAL A 69 -15.31 9.11 0.90
C VAL A 69 -16.33 10.22 1.10
N LEU A 70 -17.51 9.84 1.59
CA LEU A 70 -18.55 10.78 2.02
C LEU A 70 -18.33 11.27 3.45
N GLY A 71 -17.83 10.39 4.32
CA GLY A 71 -17.60 10.74 5.72
C GLY A 71 -16.91 9.64 6.50
N ARG A 72 -16.32 10.04 7.63
CA ARG A 72 -15.76 9.14 8.64
C ARG A 72 -16.39 9.49 9.99
N SER A 73 -17.01 8.49 10.61
CA SER A 73 -17.77 8.64 11.86
C SER A 73 -17.64 7.36 12.68
N ASP A 74 -17.34 7.48 13.98
CA ASP A 74 -17.27 6.35 14.92
C ASP A 74 -16.39 5.17 14.46
N GLY A 75 -15.29 5.46 13.75
CA GLY A 75 -14.38 4.45 13.21
C GLY A 75 -14.85 3.78 11.91
N ASN A 76 -15.98 4.18 11.36
CA ASN A 76 -16.49 3.74 10.07
C ASN A 76 -16.23 4.77 8.97
N VAL A 77 -16.29 4.30 7.73
CA VAL A 77 -16.16 5.10 6.51
C VAL A 77 -17.36 4.81 5.63
N ARG A 78 -17.95 5.86 5.05
CA ARG A 78 -18.98 5.73 4.02
C ARG A 78 -18.42 6.16 2.68
N TYR A 79 -18.75 5.40 1.65
CA TYR A 79 -18.31 5.64 0.29
C TYR A 79 -19.49 5.93 -0.62
N LEU A 80 -19.32 6.91 -1.48
CA LEU A 80 -20.08 7.06 -2.72
C LEU A 80 -19.31 6.31 -3.80
N THR A 81 -19.97 5.39 -4.50
CA THR A 81 -19.41 4.63 -5.60
C THR A 81 -19.76 5.28 -6.94
N ALA A 82 -18.94 4.99 -7.96
CA ALA A 82 -19.25 5.39 -9.31
C ALA A 82 -20.52 4.70 -9.83
N PRO A 83 -21.24 5.29 -10.81
CA PRO A 83 -22.51 4.75 -11.31
C PRO A 83 -22.44 3.36 -11.96
N TRP A 84 -21.25 2.95 -12.41
CA TRP A 84 -21.02 1.63 -13.02
C TRP A 84 -20.67 0.54 -12.00
N VAL A 85 -20.49 0.88 -10.72
CA VAL A 85 -20.24 -0.09 -9.66
C VAL A 85 -21.53 -0.84 -9.34
N THR A 86 -21.47 -2.17 -9.42
CA THR A 86 -22.62 -3.06 -9.24
C THR A 86 -22.61 -3.79 -7.90
N GLY A 87 -21.44 -3.85 -7.23
CA GLY A 87 -21.30 -4.51 -5.93
C GLY A 87 -20.29 -3.81 -5.02
N ALA A 88 -20.55 -3.87 -3.71
CA ALA A 88 -19.65 -3.37 -2.67
C ALA A 88 -19.64 -4.32 -1.47
N ALA A 89 -18.45 -4.68 -1.00
CA ALA A 89 -18.27 -5.56 0.14
C ALA A 89 -17.06 -5.17 1.00
N GLU A 90 -17.03 -5.62 2.25
CA GLU A 90 -15.90 -5.48 3.16
C GLU A 90 -15.11 -6.80 3.20
N ARG A 91 -13.78 -6.69 3.20
CA ARG A 91 -12.86 -7.81 3.47
C ARG A 91 -11.79 -7.45 4.48
N ASP A 92 -11.53 -8.34 5.45
CA ASP A 92 -10.35 -8.23 6.31
C ASP A 92 -9.13 -8.84 5.60
N LEU A 93 -8.16 -8.01 5.23
CA LEU A 93 -6.95 -8.45 4.54
C LEU A 93 -6.11 -9.42 5.39
N LEU A 94 -6.21 -9.37 6.72
CA LEU A 94 -5.50 -10.32 7.59
C LEU A 94 -6.13 -11.72 7.58
N ARG A 95 -7.30 -11.88 6.96
CA ARG A 95 -8.06 -13.13 6.85
C ARG A 95 -8.38 -13.38 5.38
N PRO A 96 -7.39 -13.77 4.56
CA PRO A 96 -7.53 -13.83 3.10
C PRO A 96 -8.58 -14.85 2.61
N ASP A 97 -8.87 -15.86 3.43
CA ASP A 97 -9.86 -16.91 3.15
C ASP A 97 -11.24 -16.60 3.77
N SER A 98 -11.40 -15.46 4.46
CA SER A 98 -12.70 -15.05 5.00
C SER A 98 -13.64 -14.59 3.89
N GLU A 99 -14.93 -14.90 4.04
CA GLU A 99 -15.97 -14.42 3.14
C GLU A 99 -16.09 -12.91 3.17
N ALA A 100 -16.44 -12.32 2.02
CA ALA A 100 -16.72 -10.90 1.96
C ALA A 100 -18.04 -10.61 2.67
N THR A 101 -18.07 -9.53 3.44
CA THR A 101 -19.32 -9.03 4.03
C THR A 101 -19.94 -8.06 3.05
N ASP A 102 -21.08 -8.44 2.45
CA ASP A 102 -21.80 -7.55 1.55
C ASP A 102 -22.19 -6.24 2.27
N LEU A 103 -21.80 -5.11 1.69
CA LEU A 103 -22.18 -3.78 2.16
C LEU A 103 -23.44 -3.29 1.46
N GLY A 104 -23.83 -3.88 0.34
CA GLY A 104 -24.90 -3.39 -0.51
C GLY A 104 -24.66 -1.97 -1.01
N LEU A 105 -25.53 -1.53 -1.92
CA LEU A 105 -25.53 -0.17 -2.44
C LEU A 105 -26.95 0.38 -2.38
N LYS A 106 -27.08 1.60 -1.87
CA LYS A 106 -28.33 2.35 -1.93
C LYS A 106 -28.02 3.72 -2.52
N ASP A 107 -28.57 4.00 -3.70
CA ASP A 107 -28.35 5.26 -4.42
C ASP A 107 -26.85 5.58 -4.62
N GLY A 108 -26.05 4.54 -4.90
CA GLY A 108 -24.59 4.64 -5.06
C GLY A 108 -23.81 4.75 -3.73
N VAL A 109 -24.47 4.69 -2.58
CA VAL A 109 -23.82 4.76 -1.26
C VAL A 109 -23.71 3.37 -0.64
N ALA A 110 -22.50 2.99 -0.26
CA ALA A 110 -22.25 1.75 0.47
C ALA A 110 -22.66 1.87 1.95
N ARG A 111 -23.08 0.75 2.57
CA ARG A 111 -23.18 0.71 4.05
C ARG A 111 -21.82 1.02 4.69
N PRO A 112 -21.81 1.49 5.96
CA PRO A 112 -20.56 1.81 6.64
C PRO A 112 -19.60 0.62 6.63
N LEU A 113 -18.39 0.87 6.15
CA LEU A 113 -17.27 -0.05 6.27
C LEU A 113 -16.50 0.29 7.54
N ALA A 114 -16.16 -0.70 8.34
CA ALA A 114 -15.33 -0.48 9.51
C ALA A 114 -13.93 -0.07 9.04
N GLY A 115 -13.60 1.21 9.18
CA GLY A 115 -12.36 1.75 8.65
C GLY A 115 -11.15 1.18 9.38
N PRO A 116 -9.98 1.12 8.74
CA PRO A 116 -8.73 0.84 9.43
C PRO A 116 -8.30 2.07 10.26
N ALA A 117 -9.19 3.00 10.60
CA ALA A 117 -8.92 4.21 11.38
C ALA A 117 -8.07 3.89 12.61
N ARG A 118 -7.24 4.84 13.05
CA ARG A 118 -6.17 4.72 14.07
C ARG A 118 -6.65 4.05 15.37
N LYS A 119 -6.85 2.73 15.36
CA LYS A 119 -7.08 1.94 16.56
C LYS A 119 -5.76 1.95 17.31
N SER A 120 -5.76 2.54 18.50
CA SER A 120 -4.61 2.44 19.41
C SER A 120 -4.41 0.97 19.77
N GLY A 121 -3.26 0.40 19.42
CA GLY A 121 -2.94 -0.99 19.73
C GLY A 121 -2.39 -1.77 18.53
N PRO A 122 -2.17 -3.08 18.70
CA PRO A 122 -1.65 -3.92 17.63
C PRO A 122 -2.64 -4.03 16.48
N CYS A 123 -2.12 -4.05 15.25
CA CYS A 123 -2.91 -4.32 14.06
C CYS A 123 -3.42 -5.77 14.11
N THR A 124 -4.74 -5.92 14.25
CA THR A 124 -5.44 -7.21 14.39
C THR A 124 -6.45 -7.45 13.28
N SER A 125 -6.78 -6.41 12.51
CA SER A 125 -7.60 -6.45 11.30
C SER A 125 -7.19 -5.30 10.37
N TRP A 126 -7.40 -5.45 9.08
CA TRP A 126 -7.28 -4.37 8.11
C TRP A 126 -8.37 -4.53 7.06
N ASN A 127 -9.43 -3.75 7.21
CA ASN A 127 -10.59 -3.85 6.35
C ASN A 127 -10.37 -3.05 5.06
N ALA A 128 -10.50 -3.73 3.93
CA ALA A 128 -10.51 -3.17 2.60
C ALA A 128 -11.92 -3.15 2.02
N LEU A 129 -12.19 -2.13 1.22
CA LEU A 129 -13.39 -2.03 0.39
C LEU A 129 -13.17 -2.85 -0.87
N GLN A 130 -14.00 -3.86 -1.10
CA GLN A 130 -14.09 -4.56 -2.36
C GLN A 130 -15.20 -3.93 -3.21
N LEU A 131 -14.89 -3.52 -4.43
CA LEU A 131 -15.88 -3.06 -5.40
C LEU A 131 -15.88 -3.96 -6.63
N THR A 132 -17.06 -4.14 -7.22
CA THR A 132 -17.25 -4.92 -8.44
C THR A 132 -17.95 -4.06 -9.49
N ASP A 133 -17.47 -4.12 -10.72
CA ASP A 133 -18.09 -3.57 -11.92
C ASP A 133 -17.93 -4.54 -13.12
N ASP A 134 -18.32 -4.10 -14.31
CA ASP A 134 -18.25 -4.92 -15.53
C ASP A 134 -16.81 -5.27 -15.95
N SER A 135 -15.81 -4.54 -15.46
CA SER A 135 -14.39 -4.77 -15.78
C SER A 135 -13.70 -5.69 -14.77
N GLY A 136 -14.28 -5.88 -13.58
CA GLY A 136 -13.78 -6.85 -12.61
C GLY A 136 -14.07 -6.49 -11.16
N THR A 137 -13.24 -7.02 -10.28
CA THR A 137 -13.31 -6.76 -8.84
C THR A 137 -11.99 -6.17 -8.36
N TYR A 138 -12.09 -5.14 -7.53
CA TYR A 138 -10.94 -4.36 -7.03
C TYR A 138 -10.93 -4.39 -5.51
N LEU A 139 -9.74 -4.37 -4.91
CA LEU A 139 -9.58 -4.06 -3.49
C LEU A 139 -9.03 -2.66 -3.33
N LEU A 140 -9.68 -1.88 -2.46
CA LEU A 140 -9.37 -0.51 -2.16
C LEU A 140 -9.15 -0.36 -0.66
N SER A 141 -8.09 0.33 -0.27
CA SER A 141 -7.75 0.58 1.13
C SER A 141 -7.99 2.03 1.51
N ASP A 142 -8.63 2.25 2.65
CA ASP A 142 -8.64 3.57 3.27
C ASP A 142 -7.26 3.88 3.87
N LEU A 143 -6.55 4.85 3.28
CA LEU A 143 -5.28 5.37 3.77
C LEU A 143 -5.41 6.76 4.40
N GLY A 144 -6.64 7.20 4.70
CA GLY A 144 -6.95 8.50 5.32
C GLY A 144 -7.18 9.63 4.32
N GLU A 145 -7.29 9.34 3.03
CA GLU A 145 -7.51 10.30 1.94
C GLU A 145 -8.98 10.31 1.49
N LEU A 146 -9.41 11.28 0.67
CA LEU A 146 -10.78 11.28 0.13
C LEU A 146 -11.06 10.18 -0.89
N VAL A 147 -10.03 9.67 -1.56
CA VAL A 147 -10.13 8.55 -2.50
C VAL A 147 -9.35 7.38 -1.93
N PRO A 148 -9.94 6.18 -1.83
CA PRO A 148 -9.23 5.01 -1.32
C PRO A 148 -8.16 4.55 -2.33
N ALA A 149 -7.08 3.95 -1.83
CA ALA A 149 -5.98 3.50 -2.67
C ALA A 149 -6.22 2.10 -3.21
N ARG A 150 -6.05 1.90 -4.51
CA ARG A 150 -6.14 0.57 -5.15
C ARG A 150 -5.01 -0.34 -4.69
N LEU A 151 -5.35 -1.58 -4.33
CA LEU A 151 -4.37 -2.60 -3.97
C LEU A 151 -4.16 -3.55 -5.15
N THR A 152 -2.90 -3.72 -5.53
CA THR A 152 -2.48 -4.64 -6.59
C THR A 152 -1.36 -5.56 -6.10
N THR A 153 -1.06 -6.59 -6.89
CA THR A 153 0.05 -7.52 -6.65
C THR A 153 0.82 -7.84 -7.91
N GLY A 154 2.02 -8.40 -7.77
CA GLY A 154 2.82 -8.87 -8.92
C GLY A 154 3.82 -7.84 -9.42
N SER A 155 4.36 -8.08 -10.62
CA SER A 155 5.43 -7.26 -11.18
C SER A 155 5.02 -5.78 -11.28
N PRO A 156 5.90 -4.81 -10.96
CA PRO A 156 5.60 -3.39 -11.13
C PRO A 156 5.30 -3.00 -12.57
N THR A 157 5.75 -3.77 -13.55
CA THR A 157 5.48 -3.55 -14.98
C THR A 157 4.16 -4.15 -15.46
N ASP A 158 3.55 -5.04 -14.68
CA ASP A 158 2.30 -5.73 -15.00
C ASP A 158 1.51 -6.06 -13.72
N PRO A 159 1.05 -5.03 -12.98
CA PRO A 159 0.35 -5.22 -11.71
C PRO A 159 -1.03 -5.85 -11.93
N GLN A 160 -1.33 -6.89 -11.15
CA GLN A 160 -2.59 -7.61 -11.16
C GLN A 160 -3.50 -7.15 -10.01
N GLU A 161 -4.82 -7.27 -10.18
CA GLU A 161 -5.76 -6.95 -9.10
C GLU A 161 -5.56 -7.85 -7.90
N ALA A 162 -5.58 -7.27 -6.69
CA ALA A 162 -5.42 -8.03 -5.46
C ALA A 162 -6.71 -8.76 -5.00
N ALA A 163 -7.80 -8.64 -5.76
CA ALA A 163 -9.12 -9.08 -5.33
C ALA A 163 -9.33 -10.59 -5.37
N ASP A 164 -8.54 -11.33 -6.14
CA ASP A 164 -8.62 -12.79 -6.21
C ASP A 164 -7.99 -13.45 -4.96
N GLU A 165 -8.05 -14.78 -4.89
CA GLU A 165 -7.52 -15.53 -3.75
C GLU A 165 -6.00 -15.37 -3.59
N SER A 166 -5.27 -15.34 -4.72
CA SER A 166 -3.81 -15.21 -4.73
C SER A 166 -3.36 -13.84 -4.22
N GLY A 167 -4.00 -12.77 -4.68
CA GLY A 167 -3.76 -11.39 -4.30
C GLY A 167 -4.09 -11.14 -2.83
N ARG A 168 -5.21 -11.69 -2.34
CA ARG A 168 -5.56 -11.61 -0.92
C ARG A 168 -4.51 -12.30 -0.04
N ARG A 169 -4.03 -13.48 -0.42
CA ARG A 169 -2.96 -14.18 0.32
C ARG A 169 -1.63 -13.44 0.28
N ALA A 170 -1.28 -12.84 -0.86
CA ALA A 170 -0.08 -12.03 -0.98
C ALA A 170 -0.13 -10.79 -0.07
N TRP A 171 -1.29 -10.17 0.13
CA TRP A 171 -1.45 -9.01 1.02
C TRP A 171 -1.52 -9.36 2.50
N ALA A 172 -2.04 -10.54 2.87
CA ALA A 172 -2.35 -10.85 4.27
C ALA A 172 -1.21 -10.64 5.29
N PRO A 173 0.05 -11.04 5.00
CA PRO A 173 1.15 -10.83 5.94
C PRO A 173 1.60 -9.37 6.04
N PHE A 174 1.28 -8.54 5.03
CA PHE A 174 1.78 -7.17 4.89
C PHE A 174 0.68 -6.11 5.03
N ALA A 175 -0.59 -6.50 5.20
CA ALA A 175 -1.71 -5.57 5.30
C ALA A 175 -1.50 -4.48 6.36
N CYS A 176 -0.91 -4.81 7.51
CA CYS A 176 -0.61 -3.85 8.56
C CYS A 176 0.49 -2.83 8.17
N SER A 177 1.35 -3.15 7.19
CA SER A 177 2.38 -2.22 6.70
C SER A 177 1.79 -1.06 5.91
N LEU A 178 0.54 -1.17 5.43
CA LEU A 178 -0.20 -0.07 4.81
C LEU A 178 -0.35 1.14 5.75
N GLY A 179 -0.24 0.93 7.08
CA GLY A 179 -0.16 2.00 8.06
C GLY A 179 1.00 2.98 7.82
N ALA A 180 2.11 2.53 7.23
CA ALA A 180 3.30 3.34 6.99
C ALA A 180 3.18 4.29 5.78
N VAL A 181 2.12 4.18 4.97
CA VAL A 181 1.93 4.98 3.75
C VAL A 181 0.65 5.84 3.79
N ARG A 182 0.08 6.05 4.99
CA ARG A 182 -1.16 6.83 5.18
C ARG A 182 -0.98 8.33 4.99
N ALA A 183 -2.03 8.99 4.52
CA ALA A 183 -2.17 10.44 4.44
C ALA A 183 -1.06 11.12 3.60
N GLN A 184 -0.82 10.59 2.39
CA GLN A 184 0.25 11.04 1.48
C GLN A 184 -0.24 11.19 0.02
N GLY A 185 -1.55 11.25 -0.21
CA GLY A 185 -2.12 11.32 -1.57
C GLY A 185 -1.86 10.06 -2.39
N VAL A 186 -1.91 8.88 -1.76
CA VAL A 186 -1.67 7.58 -2.39
C VAL A 186 -2.83 7.22 -3.32
N ARG A 187 -2.53 6.89 -4.57
CA ARG A 187 -3.51 6.40 -5.56
C ARG A 187 -3.60 4.87 -5.58
N SER A 188 -2.46 4.20 -5.41
CA SER A 188 -2.37 2.75 -5.44
C SER A 188 -1.19 2.23 -4.62
N VAL A 189 -1.28 0.99 -4.18
CA VAL A 189 -0.19 0.27 -3.52
C VAL A 189 -0.07 -1.11 -4.17
N ASN A 190 1.12 -1.40 -4.69
CA ASN A 190 1.44 -2.72 -5.26
C ASN A 190 2.27 -3.54 -4.26
N ALA A 191 1.95 -4.81 -4.08
CA ALA A 191 2.78 -5.77 -3.35
C ALA A 191 3.43 -6.77 -4.31
N TRP A 192 4.75 -6.71 -4.44
CA TRP A 192 5.53 -7.54 -5.34
C TRP A 192 6.50 -8.45 -4.58
N GLN A 193 6.25 -9.76 -4.60
CA GLN A 193 7.25 -10.73 -4.17
C GLN A 193 8.34 -10.82 -5.22
N TYR A 194 9.52 -10.28 -4.91
CA TYR A 194 10.63 -10.20 -5.86
C TYR A 194 11.66 -11.32 -5.66
N ALA A 195 11.65 -12.00 -4.51
CA ALA A 195 12.51 -13.16 -4.25
C ALA A 195 11.90 -14.10 -3.19
N GLY A 196 12.26 -15.38 -3.30
CA GLY A 196 12.13 -16.37 -2.23
C GLY A 196 13.51 -16.84 -1.80
N GLN A 197 13.79 -16.86 -0.50
CA GLN A 197 15.12 -17.20 0.03
C GLN A 197 15.05 -18.43 0.95
N PRO A 198 15.62 -19.58 0.54
CA PRO A 198 15.84 -20.70 1.46
C PRO A 198 16.67 -20.26 2.67
N LEU A 199 16.20 -20.62 3.87
CA LEU A 199 16.88 -20.26 5.11
C LEU A 199 18.05 -21.23 5.38
N PRO A 200 19.20 -20.74 5.88
CA PRO A 200 20.40 -21.57 6.09
C PRO A 200 20.27 -22.70 7.13
N ASP A 201 19.20 -22.72 7.91
CA ASP A 201 18.91 -23.76 8.91
C ASP A 201 17.82 -24.75 8.44
N ASP A 202 17.49 -24.74 7.15
CA ASP A 202 16.48 -25.59 6.53
C ASP A 202 15.05 -25.41 7.10
N SER A 203 14.77 -24.29 7.79
CA SER A 203 13.44 -23.97 8.33
C SER A 203 12.41 -23.53 7.26
N GLY A 204 12.79 -23.54 5.98
CA GLY A 204 11.93 -23.26 4.83
C GLY A 204 12.40 -22.08 3.98
N THR A 205 11.50 -21.53 3.18
CA THR A 205 11.76 -20.38 2.28
C THR A 205 11.11 -19.11 2.80
N ALA A 206 11.92 -18.11 3.11
CA ALA A 206 11.46 -16.78 3.45
C ALA A 206 11.03 -16.00 2.19
N GLU A 207 10.09 -15.08 2.35
CA GLU A 207 9.56 -14.24 1.28
C GLU A 207 10.15 -12.83 1.39
N TRP A 208 10.61 -12.30 0.26
CA TRP A 208 10.99 -10.91 0.10
C TRP A 208 9.95 -10.19 -0.76
N VAL A 209 9.29 -9.21 -0.14
CA VAL A 209 8.21 -8.46 -0.78
C VAL A 209 8.56 -6.99 -0.77
N CYS A 210 8.43 -6.35 -1.93
CA CYS A 210 8.44 -4.93 -2.04
C CYS A 210 7.01 -4.39 -2.14
N THR A 211 6.64 -3.47 -1.26
CA THR A 211 5.40 -2.69 -1.40
C THR A 211 5.72 -1.27 -1.84
N ARG A 212 5.12 -0.83 -2.94
CA ARG A 212 5.28 0.53 -3.47
C ARG A 212 3.95 1.25 -3.51
N ALA A 213 3.85 2.37 -2.80
CA ALA A 213 2.71 3.28 -2.82
C ALA A 213 2.95 4.40 -3.83
N GLU A 214 2.18 4.41 -4.91
CA GLU A 214 2.18 5.48 -5.91
C GLU A 214 1.26 6.61 -5.48
N THR A 215 1.61 7.85 -5.80
CA THR A 215 0.81 9.02 -5.45
C THR A 215 0.14 9.63 -6.68
N TRP A 216 -0.93 10.39 -6.47
CA TRP A 216 -1.54 11.23 -7.50
C TRP A 216 -0.59 12.30 -8.05
N ARG A 217 0.50 12.60 -7.33
CA ARG A 217 1.54 13.53 -7.77
C ARG A 217 2.51 12.94 -8.77
N GLY A 218 2.60 11.61 -8.86
CA GLY A 218 3.65 10.94 -9.61
C GLY A 218 5.04 11.13 -9.00
N THR A 219 5.13 11.75 -7.82
CA THR A 219 6.35 11.98 -7.04
C THR A 219 6.12 11.58 -5.58
N GLY A 220 7.20 11.44 -4.82
CA GLY A 220 7.15 10.94 -3.45
C GLY A 220 6.54 9.53 -3.28
N PRO A 221 6.75 8.57 -4.21
CA PRO A 221 6.38 7.19 -3.95
C PRO A 221 7.07 6.69 -2.68
N ARG A 222 6.37 5.87 -1.90
CA ARG A 222 6.91 5.24 -0.68
C ARG A 222 7.13 3.77 -0.94
N VAL A 223 8.33 3.30 -0.67
CA VAL A 223 8.74 1.91 -0.91
C VAL A 223 9.12 1.27 0.40
N LEU A 224 8.59 0.08 0.67
CA LEU A 224 9.02 -0.78 1.78
C LEU A 224 9.53 -2.08 1.18
N ALA A 225 10.77 -2.47 1.48
CA ALA A 225 11.17 -3.86 1.34
C ALA A 225 10.89 -4.58 2.65
N GLN A 226 10.25 -5.73 2.54
CA GLN A 226 9.72 -6.48 3.66
C GLN A 226 10.21 -7.93 3.58
N PHE A 227 10.47 -8.51 4.75
CA PHE A 227 10.94 -9.87 4.90
C PHE A 227 9.94 -10.65 5.76
N ARG A 228 9.57 -11.84 5.31
CA ARG A 228 8.69 -12.74 6.07
C ARG A 228 9.32 -14.12 6.16
N THR A 229 9.46 -14.62 7.38
CA THR A 229 9.94 -15.98 7.62
C THR A 229 8.86 -17.03 7.29
N PRO A 230 9.25 -18.27 6.96
CA PRO A 230 8.32 -19.39 6.85
C PRO A 230 7.41 -19.50 8.08
N GLY A 231 6.11 -19.70 7.88
CA GLY A 231 5.13 -19.79 8.97
C GLY A 231 4.91 -18.49 9.76
N GLY A 232 5.66 -17.42 9.47
CA GLY A 232 5.50 -16.12 10.13
C GLY A 232 4.16 -15.50 9.79
N LYS A 233 3.43 -15.01 10.81
CA LYS A 233 2.12 -14.39 10.60
C LYS A 233 2.21 -13.06 9.84
N TYR A 234 3.25 -12.29 10.11
CA TYR A 234 3.45 -10.96 9.54
C TYR A 234 4.80 -10.85 8.86
N GLY A 235 4.84 -10.10 7.76
CA GLY A 235 6.09 -9.58 7.22
C GLY A 235 6.57 -8.39 8.03
N ALA A 236 7.89 -8.23 8.11
CA ALA A 236 8.52 -7.10 8.77
C ALA A 236 9.19 -6.19 7.72
N PRO A 237 8.97 -4.87 7.76
CA PRO A 237 9.70 -3.93 6.92
C PRO A 237 11.16 -3.86 7.37
N VAL A 238 12.07 -4.22 6.46
CA VAL A 238 13.52 -4.27 6.69
C VAL A 238 14.25 -3.10 6.04
N ALA A 239 13.63 -2.48 5.04
CA ALA A 239 14.11 -1.24 4.45
C ALA A 239 12.93 -0.36 4.01
N ARG A 240 13.18 0.95 3.97
CA ARG A 240 12.21 1.96 3.51
C ARG A 240 12.92 3.01 2.68
N ALA A 241 12.25 3.53 1.67
CA ALA A 241 12.71 4.66 0.88
C ALA A 241 11.52 5.51 0.44
N GLU A 242 11.79 6.79 0.18
CA GLU A 242 10.81 7.75 -0.32
C GLU A 242 11.42 8.43 -1.55
N ASP A 243 10.57 8.75 -2.52
CA ASP A 243 10.96 9.45 -3.74
C ASP A 243 12.06 8.73 -4.56
N VAL A 244 11.98 7.39 -4.59
CA VAL A 244 12.88 6.53 -5.38
C VAL A 244 12.16 5.86 -6.54
N SER A 245 12.90 5.46 -7.58
CA SER A 245 12.39 4.71 -8.74
C SER A 245 12.23 3.22 -8.46
N ALA A 246 13.03 2.67 -7.54
CA ALA A 246 13.08 1.25 -7.18
C ALA A 246 11.68 0.65 -6.94
N CYS A 247 11.52 -0.62 -7.30
CA CYS A 247 10.25 -1.35 -7.19
C CYS A 247 9.09 -0.75 -8.03
N GLY A 248 9.41 0.15 -8.97
CA GLY A 248 8.44 0.79 -9.85
C GLY A 248 8.54 0.28 -11.28
N ALA A 249 7.51 0.57 -12.10
CA ALA A 249 7.48 0.15 -13.50
C ALA A 249 8.69 0.65 -14.33
N ARG A 250 9.30 1.78 -13.92
CA ARG A 250 10.47 2.38 -14.58
C ARG A 250 11.81 1.79 -14.13
N ASP A 251 11.81 1.16 -12.95
CA ASP A 251 13.01 0.63 -12.31
C ASP A 251 12.58 -0.51 -11.38
N PRO A 252 12.32 -1.70 -11.93
CA PRO A 252 11.84 -2.85 -11.19
C PRO A 252 12.99 -3.56 -10.48
N HIS A 253 13.94 -2.84 -9.89
CA HIS A 253 15.07 -3.42 -9.16
C HIS A 253 14.98 -3.07 -7.67
N VAL A 254 15.30 -4.04 -6.82
CA VAL A 254 15.29 -3.89 -5.36
C VAL A 254 16.41 -4.74 -4.78
N LEU A 255 17.12 -4.20 -3.80
CA LEU A 255 18.04 -4.95 -2.94
C LEU A 255 17.72 -4.62 -1.48
N ALA A 256 17.54 -5.63 -0.65
CA ALA A 256 17.33 -5.45 0.78
C ALA A 256 18.07 -6.52 1.59
N GLY A 257 18.31 -6.24 2.86
CA GLY A 257 18.97 -7.16 3.78
C GLY A 257 18.38 -7.11 5.19
N VAL A 258 18.55 -8.20 5.92
CA VAL A 258 18.08 -8.37 7.30
C VAL A 258 19.07 -9.19 8.10
N LEU A 259 19.22 -8.87 9.39
CA LEU A 259 19.81 -9.78 10.35
C LEU A 259 18.73 -10.73 10.85
N TRP A 260 18.91 -12.01 10.59
CA TRP A 260 18.02 -13.06 11.04
C TRP A 260 18.76 -14.05 11.93
N LYS A 261 18.06 -14.60 12.92
CA LYS A 261 18.61 -15.57 13.88
C LYS A 261 17.93 -16.90 13.64
N SER A 262 18.71 -17.94 13.39
CA SER A 262 18.21 -19.31 13.25
C SER A 262 17.64 -19.84 14.55
N GLU A 263 16.87 -20.92 14.48
CA GLU A 263 16.37 -21.61 15.67
C GLU A 263 17.51 -22.11 16.58
N ALA A 264 18.62 -22.55 15.97
CA ALA A 264 19.84 -22.95 16.67
C ALA A 264 20.60 -21.78 17.31
N GLY A 265 20.19 -20.54 17.04
CA GLY A 265 20.70 -19.32 17.65
C GLY A 265 21.86 -18.65 16.92
N THR A 266 22.22 -19.13 15.74
CA THR A 266 23.23 -18.52 14.87
C THR A 266 22.65 -17.32 14.14
N TRP A 267 23.37 -16.21 14.13
CA TRP A 267 22.97 -15.02 13.37
C TRP A 267 23.46 -15.12 11.93
N TYR A 268 22.63 -14.68 11.00
CA TYR A 268 22.95 -14.56 9.59
C TYR A 268 22.62 -13.16 9.09
N LEU A 269 23.46 -12.64 8.21
CA LEU A 269 23.07 -11.60 7.28
C LEU A 269 22.41 -12.28 6.08
N LEU A 270 21.13 -12.02 5.89
CA LEU A 270 20.40 -12.42 4.70
C LEU A 270 20.21 -11.20 3.81
N ALA A 271 20.37 -11.34 2.51
CA ALA A 271 20.02 -10.32 1.54
C ALA A 271 19.44 -10.95 0.28
N ALA A 272 18.55 -10.20 -0.38
CA ALA A 272 17.96 -10.59 -1.65
C ALA A 272 17.84 -9.38 -2.58
N GLY A 273 18.22 -9.63 -3.83
CA GLY A 273 17.96 -8.79 -4.99
C GLY A 273 16.82 -9.33 -5.84
N THR A 274 16.42 -8.60 -6.87
CA THR A 274 15.54 -9.10 -7.94
C THR A 274 16.21 -10.22 -8.74
N GLU A 275 15.42 -11.04 -9.44
CA GLU A 275 15.91 -12.25 -10.14
C GLU A 275 17.07 -11.99 -11.10
N ASP A 276 17.12 -10.79 -11.69
CA ASP A 276 18.16 -10.33 -12.60
C ASP A 276 19.45 -9.82 -11.91
N THR A 277 19.52 -9.93 -10.58
CA THR A 277 20.74 -9.65 -9.81
C THR A 277 21.74 -10.79 -9.97
N ALA A 278 22.87 -10.50 -10.61
CA ALA A 278 23.95 -11.45 -10.89
C ALA A 278 24.83 -11.74 -9.67
N SER A 279 25.03 -10.78 -8.78
CA SER A 279 25.78 -10.99 -7.53
C SER A 279 25.38 -9.99 -6.45
N ILE A 280 25.57 -10.38 -5.19
CA ILE A 280 25.41 -9.51 -4.02
C ILE A 280 26.70 -9.52 -3.21
N SER A 281 27.18 -8.33 -2.88
CA SER A 281 28.35 -8.12 -2.02
C SER A 281 27.95 -7.39 -0.73
N ALA A 282 28.41 -7.92 0.40
CA ALA A 282 28.34 -7.31 1.71
C ALA A 282 29.73 -6.81 2.12
N THR A 283 29.82 -5.58 2.59
CA THR A 283 31.05 -4.98 3.11
C THR A 283 30.85 -4.36 4.50
N GLY A 284 31.94 -3.93 5.16
CA GLY A 284 31.89 -3.37 6.52
C GLY A 284 32.01 -4.44 7.60
N GLY A 285 31.01 -4.56 8.48
CA GLY A 285 31.00 -5.49 9.61
C GLY A 285 30.81 -6.96 9.23
N VAL A 286 30.43 -7.21 7.97
CA VAL A 286 30.45 -8.52 7.31
C VAL A 286 31.11 -8.32 5.95
N ARG A 287 32.01 -9.22 5.54
CA ARG A 287 32.60 -9.21 4.20
C ARG A 287 32.32 -10.53 3.52
N ALA A 288 31.52 -10.49 2.47
CA ALA A 288 31.16 -11.66 1.70
C ALA A 288 30.62 -11.24 0.34
N THR A 289 30.75 -12.14 -0.63
CA THR A 289 30.12 -12.02 -1.94
C THR A 289 29.43 -13.34 -2.23
N SER A 290 28.24 -13.26 -2.80
CA SER A 290 27.47 -14.39 -3.28
C SER A 290 27.15 -14.18 -4.75
N GLU A 291 27.33 -15.22 -5.56
CA GLU A 291 26.82 -15.26 -6.93
C GLU A 291 25.30 -15.46 -6.89
N GLY A 292 24.59 -14.80 -7.78
CA GLY A 292 23.13 -14.75 -7.83
C GLY A 292 22.48 -13.68 -6.96
N HIS A 293 21.15 -13.71 -6.92
CA HIS A 293 20.31 -12.70 -6.30
C HIS A 293 20.06 -12.94 -4.80
N LEU A 294 20.77 -13.88 -4.16
CA LEU A 294 20.62 -14.21 -2.75
C LEU A 294 21.98 -14.24 -2.05
N LEU A 295 22.02 -13.75 -0.82
CA LEU A 295 23.18 -13.84 0.06
C LEU A 295 22.73 -14.33 1.45
N ALA A 296 23.46 -15.30 2.00
CA ALA A 296 23.27 -15.78 3.36
C ALA A 296 24.63 -16.08 4.00
N VAL A 297 25.00 -15.30 5.01
CA VAL A 297 26.36 -15.36 5.59
C VAL A 297 26.28 -15.33 7.11
N PRO A 298 26.90 -16.29 7.82
CA PRO A 298 27.00 -16.25 9.26
C PRO A 298 27.59 -14.93 9.77
N THR A 299 27.01 -14.39 10.82
CA THR A 299 27.43 -13.13 11.43
C THR A 299 27.18 -13.16 12.94
N ARG A 300 27.24 -11.99 13.57
CA ARG A 300 26.93 -11.77 14.98
C ARG A 300 25.76 -10.81 15.12
N GLN A 301 25.12 -10.84 16.29
CA GLN A 301 24.09 -9.88 16.64
C GLN A 301 24.60 -8.43 16.47
N GLY A 302 23.78 -7.58 15.86
CA GLY A 302 24.07 -6.16 15.68
C GLY A 302 25.21 -5.86 14.70
N ALA A 303 25.61 -6.80 13.84
CA ALA A 303 26.52 -6.50 12.74
C ALA A 303 25.86 -5.52 11.75
N SER A 304 26.61 -4.53 11.27
CA SER A 304 26.17 -3.63 10.19
C SER A 304 26.96 -3.96 8.94
N ALA A 305 26.28 -4.05 7.80
CA ALA A 305 26.90 -4.30 6.51
C ALA A 305 26.30 -3.39 5.45
N ASP A 306 27.15 -2.89 4.56
CA ASP A 306 26.72 -2.21 3.35
C ASP A 306 26.52 -3.28 2.27
N LEU A 307 25.36 -3.23 1.62
CA LEU A 307 24.98 -4.18 0.57
C LEU A 307 24.97 -3.49 -0.80
N THR A 308 25.61 -4.14 -1.76
CA THR A 308 25.66 -3.75 -3.16
C THR A 308 25.32 -4.95 -4.02
N GLY A 309 24.44 -4.77 -4.99
CA GLY A 309 24.09 -5.78 -5.98
C GLY A 309 24.62 -5.37 -7.36
N THR A 310 24.96 -6.35 -8.19
CA THR A 310 25.28 -6.14 -9.60
C THR A 310 24.26 -6.91 -10.42
N LEU A 311 23.56 -6.22 -11.33
CA LEU A 311 22.61 -6.82 -12.27
C LEU A 311 23.34 -7.58 -13.38
N ASN A 312 22.61 -8.42 -14.12
CA ASN A 312 23.14 -9.20 -15.25
C ASN A 312 23.76 -8.34 -16.36
N ASP A 313 23.33 -7.08 -16.50
CA ASP A 313 23.87 -6.13 -17.46
C ASP A 313 25.12 -5.35 -16.93
N GLY A 314 25.54 -5.63 -15.69
CA GLY A 314 26.64 -4.96 -15.00
C GLY A 314 26.25 -3.71 -14.23
N THR A 315 24.99 -3.28 -14.28
CA THR A 315 24.49 -2.13 -13.52
C THR A 315 24.57 -2.42 -12.03
N THR A 316 25.07 -1.47 -11.25
CA THR A 316 25.15 -1.59 -9.79
C THR A 316 23.92 -1.01 -9.13
N ILE A 317 23.32 -1.77 -8.20
CA ILE A 317 22.21 -1.31 -7.36
C ILE A 317 22.63 -1.30 -5.88
N GLY A 318 22.18 -0.29 -5.15
CA GLY A 318 22.39 -0.20 -3.71
C GLY A 318 21.21 -0.79 -2.92
N VAL A 319 21.44 -1.06 -1.64
CA VAL A 319 20.34 -1.39 -0.71
C VAL A 319 19.28 -0.30 -0.72
N LEU A 320 18.01 -0.69 -0.66
CA LEU A 320 16.90 0.22 -0.46
C LEU A 320 17.12 0.95 0.88
N ARG A 321 17.20 2.28 0.84
CA ARG A 321 17.35 3.13 2.02
C ARG A 321 16.80 4.52 1.75
N GLN A 322 16.43 5.23 2.81
CA GLN A 322 16.18 6.65 2.73
C GLN A 322 17.49 7.36 2.39
N GLN A 323 17.42 8.30 1.44
CA GLN A 323 18.45 9.32 1.27
C GLN A 323 18.23 10.43 2.29
#